data_AF-A0A7V9DI61-F1
#
_entry.id   AF-A0A7V9DI61-F1
#
_cell.length_a   1.000
_cell.length_b   1.000
_cell.length_c   1.000
_cell.angle_alpha   90.00
_cell.angle_beta   90.00
_cell.angle_gamma   90.00
#
_symmetry.space_group_name_H-M   'P 1'
#
loop_
_entity.id
_entity.type
_entity.pdbx_description
1 polymer ?
#
loop_
_entity_poly.entity_id
_entity_poly.type
_entity_poly.pdbx_seq_one_letter_code
_entity_poly.pdbx_strand_id
1 'polypeptide(L)'
;SAPGVGVLSSVPAGHGSEASVTAAGSTVTAYGLEFAGTTAGTTGTLVDCGLGRGGEFPAGVAGNIALVQRGDISFADKVTNAMNAGAKAVIIYNNAAGAFTGTLGAAGNWIPAVTTSDTDGAFLKGKAGTSATVVNQLSSWDHYDGTSMATPHVTGVVALIWSVNPLLSNTTVESHLFNTATDLGSAGYDTTYGRGLVNADAAVARAGG
;
A
#
# COMPACT_ATOMS: atom_id res chain seq x y z
N SER A 1 -5.63 -18.35 -7.19
CA SER A 1 -5.03 -17.11 -6.66
C SER A 1 -5.86 -16.48 -5.55
N ALA A 2 -5.25 -15.62 -4.74
CA ALA A 2 -5.90 -14.82 -3.69
C ALA A 2 -5.14 -13.48 -3.53
N PRO A 3 -5.69 -12.47 -2.82
CA PRO A 3 -4.98 -11.22 -2.56
C PRO A 3 -3.64 -11.46 -1.87
N GLY A 4 -2.57 -10.91 -2.42
CA GLY A 4 -1.20 -11.10 -1.90
C GLY A 4 -0.28 -9.90 -2.10
N VAL A 5 -0.82 -8.74 -2.46
CA VAL A 5 -0.07 -7.49 -2.60
C VAL A 5 -0.73 -6.45 -1.71
N GLY A 6 0.05 -5.75 -0.90
CA GLY A 6 -0.43 -4.76 0.06
C GLY A 6 -1.32 -5.39 1.13
N VAL A 7 -1.04 -6.61 1.57
CA VAL A 7 -1.85 -7.28 2.61
C VAL A 7 -1.39 -6.79 3.98
N LEU A 8 -2.29 -6.10 4.70
CA LEU A 8 -2.08 -5.69 6.09
C LEU A 8 -1.91 -6.95 6.96
N SER A 9 -0.74 -7.07 7.59
CA SER A 9 -0.33 -8.24 8.35
C SER A 9 0.18 -7.83 9.72
N SER A 10 -0.05 -8.66 10.74
CA SER A 10 0.47 -8.41 12.08
C SER A 10 1.97 -8.64 12.13
N VAL A 11 2.67 -7.78 12.85
CA VAL A 11 4.10 -7.91 13.18
C VAL A 11 4.31 -7.71 14.68
N PRO A 12 5.48 -8.06 15.24
CA PRO A 12 5.77 -7.76 16.64
C PRO A 12 5.52 -6.29 16.96
N ALA A 13 4.99 -6.02 18.15
CA ALA A 13 4.50 -4.68 18.50
C ALA A 13 5.60 -3.62 18.35
N GLY A 14 5.30 -2.56 17.59
CA GLY A 14 6.23 -1.46 17.32
C GLY A 14 7.25 -1.72 16.21
N HIS A 15 7.17 -2.87 15.52
CA HIS A 15 8.04 -3.20 14.40
C HIS A 15 7.41 -2.95 13.02
N GLY A 16 6.11 -2.65 12.98
CA GLY A 16 5.40 -2.32 11.74
C GLY A 16 5.28 -0.84 11.51
N SER A 17 4.76 -0.47 10.35
CA SER A 17 4.47 0.91 9.99
C SER A 17 3.06 1.05 9.43
N GLU A 18 2.33 2.05 9.94
CA GLU A 18 1.07 2.49 9.34
C GLU A 18 1.25 3.91 8.83
N ALA A 19 1.08 4.06 7.52
CA ALA A 19 1.17 5.34 6.84
C ALA A 19 -0.10 5.59 6.02
N SER A 20 -0.50 6.85 5.97
CA SER A 20 -1.62 7.29 5.14
C SER A 20 -1.48 8.76 4.79
N VAL A 21 -2.14 9.16 3.71
CA VAL A 21 -2.26 10.56 3.34
C VAL A 21 -3.73 10.89 3.18
N THR A 22 -4.22 11.89 3.91
CA THR A 22 -5.57 12.42 3.74
C THR A 22 -5.49 13.78 3.07
N ALA A 23 -6.16 13.96 1.93
CA ALA A 23 -6.27 15.26 1.25
C ALA A 23 -7.71 15.48 0.79
N ALA A 24 -8.21 16.70 0.99
CA ALA A 24 -9.58 17.08 0.62
C ALA A 24 -10.68 16.11 1.14
N GLY A 25 -10.49 15.52 2.31
CA GLY A 25 -11.44 14.59 2.94
C GLY A 25 -11.37 13.14 2.45
N SER A 26 -10.48 12.81 1.52
CA SER A 26 -10.23 11.43 1.07
C SER A 26 -8.87 10.95 1.58
N THR A 27 -8.84 9.73 2.12
CA THR A 27 -7.61 9.08 2.57
C THR A 27 -7.13 8.09 1.52
N VAL A 28 -5.86 8.18 1.15
CA VAL A 28 -5.17 7.22 0.30
C VAL A 28 -4.18 6.40 1.11
N THR A 29 -3.95 5.17 0.67
CA THR A 29 -2.96 4.27 1.26
C THR A 29 -1.55 4.81 1.00
N ALA A 30 -0.70 4.75 2.02
CA ALA A 30 0.70 5.10 1.89
C ALA A 30 1.58 4.12 2.67
N TYR A 31 2.87 4.15 2.39
CA TYR A 31 3.86 3.28 3.05
C TYR A 31 5.04 4.14 3.50
N GLY A 32 5.45 4.00 4.76
CA GLY A 32 6.61 4.72 5.27
C GLY A 32 7.88 4.33 4.51
N LEU A 33 8.72 5.31 4.15
CA LEU A 33 10.08 4.99 3.74
C LEU A 33 10.85 4.48 4.95
N GLU A 34 11.63 3.41 4.77
CA GLU A 34 12.54 2.94 5.81
C GLU A 34 13.48 4.07 6.23
N PHE A 35 13.69 4.22 7.54
CA PHE A 35 14.40 5.30 8.23
C PHE A 35 13.73 6.68 8.23
N ALA A 36 12.58 6.87 7.58
CA ALA A 36 11.88 8.16 7.62
C ALA A 36 11.39 8.51 9.03
N GLY A 37 11.27 9.82 9.30
CA GLY A 37 10.71 10.30 10.56
C GLY A 37 9.27 9.84 10.76
N THR A 38 8.87 9.66 12.02
CA THR A 38 7.49 9.29 12.35
C THR A 38 6.65 10.51 12.71
N THR A 39 5.34 10.41 12.50
CA THR A 39 4.34 11.39 12.89
C THR A 39 2.99 10.71 13.06
N ALA A 40 2.28 11.04 14.13
CA ALA A 40 0.87 10.66 14.32
C ALA A 40 -0.08 11.46 13.40
N GLY A 41 0.45 12.45 12.67
CA GLY A 41 -0.31 13.34 11.81
C GLY A 41 0.36 14.71 11.71
N THR A 42 0.85 15.07 10.52
CA THR A 42 1.31 16.42 10.22
C THR A 42 0.51 17.00 9.08
N THR A 43 -0.01 18.21 9.27
CA THR A 43 -0.93 18.86 8.34
C THR A 43 -0.27 20.09 7.73
N GLY A 44 -0.49 20.27 6.43
CA GLY A 44 -0.04 21.43 5.66
C GLY A 44 -0.70 21.49 4.30
N THR A 45 -0.46 22.56 3.57
CA THR A 45 -0.85 22.63 2.16
C THR A 45 -0.05 21.61 1.35
N LEU A 46 -0.70 20.89 0.45
CA LEU A 46 -0.05 19.98 -0.47
C LEU A 46 0.57 20.76 -1.63
N VAL A 47 1.88 20.62 -1.85
CA VAL A 47 2.62 21.36 -2.87
C VAL A 47 3.25 20.39 -3.85
N ASP A 48 2.93 20.49 -5.14
CA ASP A 48 3.60 19.72 -6.19
C ASP A 48 5.03 20.22 -6.37
N CYS A 49 6.00 19.32 -6.18
CA CYS A 49 7.43 19.59 -6.25
C CYS A 49 8.10 18.77 -7.37
N GLY A 50 7.32 18.34 -8.38
CA GLY A 50 7.86 17.68 -9.58
C GLY A 50 8.61 16.39 -9.25
N LEU A 51 9.86 16.29 -9.70
CA LEU A 51 10.73 15.14 -9.45
C LEU A 51 11.57 15.32 -8.17
N GLY A 52 11.36 16.39 -7.40
CA GLY A 52 12.06 16.65 -6.15
C GLY A 52 13.53 17.00 -6.34
N ARG A 53 13.91 17.52 -7.52
CA ARG A 53 15.27 18.01 -7.78
C ARG A 53 15.49 19.36 -7.10
N GLY A 54 16.75 19.75 -6.96
CA GLY A 54 17.10 21.10 -6.51
C GLY A 54 16.45 22.16 -7.40
N GLY A 55 15.72 23.10 -6.80
CA GLY A 55 14.98 24.15 -7.51
C GLY A 55 13.53 23.81 -7.89
N GLU A 56 13.08 22.56 -7.73
CA GLU A 56 11.68 22.16 -7.99
C GLU A 56 10.76 22.34 -6.76
N PHE A 57 11.26 22.97 -5.71
CA PHE A 57 10.53 23.23 -4.47
C PHE A 57 10.14 24.72 -4.41
N PRO A 58 8.87 25.07 -4.67
CA PRO A 58 8.40 26.45 -4.55
C PRO A 58 8.53 26.93 -3.10
N ALA A 59 8.71 28.24 -2.90
CA ALA A 59 8.82 28.82 -1.55
C ALA A 59 7.63 28.48 -0.63
N GLY A 60 6.44 28.23 -1.22
CA GLY A 60 5.25 27.80 -0.49
C GLY A 60 5.32 26.41 0.14
N VAL A 61 6.33 25.59 -0.15
CA VAL A 61 6.53 24.28 0.50
C VAL A 61 7.04 24.41 1.93
N ALA A 62 7.67 25.53 2.29
CA ALA A 62 8.16 25.77 3.64
C ALA A 62 7.00 25.72 4.64
N GLY A 63 7.09 24.85 5.64
CA GLY A 63 6.04 24.61 6.62
C GLY A 63 4.88 23.73 6.14
N ASN A 64 4.96 23.18 4.93
CA ASN A 64 3.90 22.46 4.23
C ASN A 64 4.36 21.07 3.73
N ILE A 65 3.54 20.37 2.94
CA ILE A 65 3.78 18.99 2.52
C ILE A 65 4.22 18.96 1.05
N ALA A 66 5.38 18.37 0.78
CA ALA A 66 5.89 18.19 -0.58
C ALA A 66 5.31 16.92 -1.21
N LEU A 67 4.71 17.04 -2.39
CA LEU A 67 4.34 15.92 -3.25
C LEU A 67 5.38 15.81 -4.37
N VAL A 68 6.03 14.65 -4.45
CA VAL A 68 7.14 14.39 -5.37
C VAL A 68 6.85 13.13 -6.16
N GLN A 69 7.15 13.13 -7.46
CA GLN A 69 7.10 11.93 -8.27
C GLN A 69 8.42 11.14 -8.17
N ARG A 70 8.32 9.82 -8.11
CA ARG A 70 9.48 8.91 -8.26
C ARG A 70 10.16 9.14 -9.61
N GLY A 71 11.49 9.07 -9.63
CA GLY A 71 12.27 9.30 -10.84
C GLY A 71 13.76 9.42 -10.55
N ASP A 72 14.45 10.21 -11.35
CA ASP A 72 15.90 10.20 -11.61
C ASP A 72 16.88 10.33 -10.43
N ILE A 73 16.42 10.79 -9.27
CA ILE A 73 17.27 10.98 -8.09
C ILE A 73 16.81 10.06 -6.95
N SER A 74 17.70 9.80 -5.99
CA SER A 74 17.40 8.89 -4.89
C SER A 74 16.27 9.43 -4.00
N PHE A 75 15.61 8.55 -3.25
CA PHE A 75 14.61 8.96 -2.25
C PHE A 75 15.23 9.84 -1.16
N ALA A 76 16.45 9.52 -0.73
CA ALA A 76 17.21 10.33 0.20
C ALA A 76 17.41 11.76 -0.35
N ASP A 77 17.84 11.92 -1.60
CA ASP A 77 18.04 13.25 -2.22
C ASP A 77 16.73 14.03 -2.31
N LYS A 78 15.63 13.38 -2.70
CA LYS A 78 14.30 14.01 -2.76
C LYS A 78 13.89 14.54 -1.38
N VAL A 79 14.06 13.74 -0.34
CA VAL A 79 13.70 14.12 1.03
C VAL A 79 14.64 15.18 1.57
N THR A 80 15.96 15.09 1.31
CA THR A 80 16.92 16.13 1.68
C THR A 80 16.59 17.47 1.02
N ASN A 81 16.24 17.49 -0.27
CA ASN A 81 15.87 18.72 -0.96
C ASN A 81 14.58 19.33 -0.37
N ALA A 82 13.59 18.50 -0.05
CA ALA A 82 12.36 18.94 0.60
C ALA A 82 12.62 19.52 2.00
N MET A 83 13.49 18.86 2.79
CA MET A 83 13.93 19.35 4.09
C MET A 83 14.64 20.70 3.99
N ASN A 84 15.55 20.85 3.03
CA ASN A 84 16.26 22.11 2.78
C ASN A 84 15.29 23.23 2.36
N ALA A 85 14.20 22.89 1.67
CA ALA A 85 13.12 23.81 1.32
C ALA A 85 12.12 24.06 2.48
N GLY A 86 12.31 23.42 3.63
CA GLY A 86 11.50 23.60 4.84
C GLY A 86 10.20 22.80 4.88
N ALA A 87 10.05 21.77 4.05
CA ALA A 87 8.88 20.89 4.08
C ALA A 87 8.75 20.17 5.43
N LYS A 88 7.52 19.97 5.89
CA LYS A 88 7.21 19.19 7.10
C LYS A 88 7.09 17.70 6.85
N ALA A 89 6.74 17.31 5.63
CA ALA A 89 6.65 15.91 5.20
C ALA A 89 6.78 15.80 3.68
N VAL A 90 7.11 14.60 3.20
CA VAL A 90 7.23 14.26 1.79
C VAL A 90 6.32 13.08 1.45
N ILE A 91 5.62 13.19 0.33
CA ILE A 91 4.86 12.11 -0.28
C ILE A 91 5.52 11.82 -1.63
N ILE A 92 6.01 10.59 -1.83
CA ILE A 92 6.61 10.16 -3.10
C ILE A 92 5.68 9.19 -3.81
N TYR A 93 5.09 9.58 -4.93
CA TYR A 93 4.22 8.70 -5.69
C TYR A 93 4.93 8.01 -6.85
N ASN A 94 4.46 6.81 -7.19
CA ASN A 94 5.12 5.97 -8.18
C ASN A 94 4.99 6.58 -9.59
N ASN A 95 5.99 6.32 -10.44
CA ASN A 95 5.98 6.67 -11.86
C ASN A 95 5.69 5.46 -12.76
N ALA A 96 5.38 4.32 -12.15
CA ALA A 96 4.93 3.09 -12.80
C ALA A 96 3.66 2.60 -12.07
N ALA A 97 2.89 1.74 -12.73
CA ALA A 97 1.65 1.22 -12.16
C ALA A 97 1.87 0.52 -10.81
N GLY A 98 1.05 0.88 -9.82
CA GLY A 98 1.02 0.27 -8.49
C GLY A 98 1.79 1.06 -7.42
N ALA A 99 1.62 0.61 -6.17
CA ALA A 99 2.38 1.12 -5.03
C ALA A 99 3.83 0.58 -5.01
N PHE A 100 4.65 1.17 -4.15
CA PHE A 100 6.02 0.71 -3.90
C PHE A 100 6.41 1.04 -2.46
N THR A 101 7.44 0.36 -1.96
CA THR A 101 8.15 0.70 -0.73
C THR A 101 9.59 1.09 -1.06
N GLY A 102 10.27 1.75 -0.12
CA GLY A 102 11.66 2.19 -0.34
C GLY A 102 12.37 2.56 0.95
N THR A 103 13.65 2.91 0.83
CA THR A 103 14.52 3.24 1.96
C THR A 103 15.21 4.59 1.74
N LEU A 104 15.45 5.32 2.83
CA LEU A 104 16.36 6.47 2.84
C LEU A 104 17.84 6.06 2.99
N GLY A 105 18.12 4.75 3.03
CA GLY A 105 19.46 4.16 3.01
C GLY A 105 20.13 4.06 4.38
N ALA A 106 19.97 5.07 5.24
CA ALA A 106 20.48 5.04 6.61
C ALA A 106 19.62 5.87 7.58
N ALA A 107 19.68 5.50 8.86
CA ALA A 107 19.08 6.27 9.93
C ALA A 107 19.67 7.70 10.01
N GLY A 108 18.82 8.67 10.31
CA GLY A 108 19.19 10.08 10.36
C GLY A 108 18.05 10.95 10.88
N ASN A 109 18.26 12.26 10.93
CA ASN A 109 17.23 13.22 11.32
C ASN A 109 16.31 13.53 10.13
N TRP A 110 15.52 12.55 9.71
CA TRP A 110 14.63 12.65 8.55
C TRP A 110 13.26 13.22 8.95
N ILE A 111 12.67 14.07 8.09
CA ILE A 111 11.24 14.39 8.19
C ILE A 111 10.39 13.17 7.82
N PRO A 112 9.10 13.13 8.22
CA PRO A 112 8.18 12.11 7.74
C PRO A 112 8.14 12.04 6.22
N ALA A 113 8.35 10.84 5.69
CA ALA A 113 8.37 10.58 4.27
C ALA A 113 7.66 9.26 3.97
N VAL A 114 6.67 9.33 3.07
CA VAL A 114 5.83 8.20 2.71
C VAL A 114 5.80 8.03 1.19
N THR A 115 5.41 6.85 0.76
CA THR A 115 5.26 6.46 -0.64
C THR A 115 3.82 6.08 -0.94
N THR A 116 3.38 6.23 -2.19
CA THR A 116 2.04 5.82 -2.62
C THR A 116 2.02 5.39 -4.09
N SER A 117 0.89 4.85 -4.54
CA SER A 117 0.70 4.39 -5.91
C SER A 117 0.75 5.53 -6.93
N ASP A 118 0.91 5.19 -8.21
CA ASP A 118 0.75 6.14 -9.31
C ASP A 118 -0.65 6.77 -9.36
N THR A 119 -1.69 5.98 -9.14
CA THR A 119 -3.09 6.44 -9.17
C THR A 119 -3.42 7.37 -8.00
N ASP A 120 -2.99 7.02 -6.78
CA ASP A 120 -3.19 7.87 -5.60
C ASP A 120 -2.33 9.13 -5.69
N GLY A 121 -1.12 9.01 -6.22
CA GLY A 121 -0.25 10.14 -6.53
C GLY A 121 -0.88 11.14 -7.49
N ALA A 122 -1.46 10.65 -8.59
CA ALA A 122 -2.18 11.48 -9.55
C ALA A 122 -3.41 12.15 -8.93
N PHE A 123 -4.15 11.43 -8.08
CA PHE A 123 -5.25 11.99 -7.29
C PHE A 123 -4.75 13.14 -6.40
N LEU A 124 -3.70 12.90 -5.59
CA LEU A 124 -3.10 13.90 -4.70
C LEU A 124 -2.59 15.11 -5.48
N LYS A 125 -1.94 14.90 -6.63
CA LYS A 125 -1.48 15.97 -7.51
C LYS A 125 -2.63 16.85 -7.99
N GLY A 126 -3.78 16.25 -8.32
CA GLY A 126 -5.02 16.97 -8.63
C GLY A 126 -5.62 17.75 -7.45
N LYS A 127 -5.12 17.52 -6.22
CA LYS A 127 -5.49 18.24 -4.99
C LYS A 127 -4.40 19.18 -4.47
N ALA A 128 -3.35 19.44 -5.26
CA ALA A 128 -2.34 20.43 -4.90
C ALA A 128 -2.98 21.79 -4.56
N GLY A 129 -2.45 22.46 -3.54
CA GLY A 129 -3.02 23.69 -2.98
C GLY A 129 -4.08 23.48 -1.89
N THR A 130 -4.59 22.26 -1.70
CA THR A 130 -5.48 21.92 -0.58
C THR A 130 -4.71 21.46 0.65
N SER A 131 -5.40 21.40 1.80
CA SER A 131 -4.82 20.82 3.02
C SER A 131 -4.69 19.31 2.88
N ALA A 132 -3.52 18.80 3.23
CA ALA A 132 -3.25 17.38 3.38
C ALA A 132 -2.72 17.08 4.78
N THR A 133 -2.93 15.85 5.25
CA THR A 133 -2.39 15.31 6.49
C THR A 133 -1.62 14.03 6.17
N VAL A 134 -0.38 13.94 6.62
CA VAL A 134 0.47 12.75 6.48
C VAL A 134 0.59 12.08 7.84
N VAL A 135 0.33 10.78 7.88
CA VAL A 135 0.59 9.90 9.01
C VAL A 135 1.72 8.94 8.62
N ASN A 136 2.67 8.72 9.52
CA ASN A 136 3.70 7.69 9.39
C ASN A 136 4.10 7.26 10.81
N GLN A 137 3.50 6.21 11.34
CA GLN A 137 3.70 5.83 12.74
C GLN A 137 4.08 4.36 12.88
N LEU A 138 4.79 4.04 13.97
CA LEU A 138 5.06 2.67 14.34
C LEU A 138 3.75 1.98 14.70
N SER A 139 3.62 0.72 14.29
CA SER A 139 2.44 -0.10 14.50
C SER A 139 2.81 -1.54 14.84
N SER A 140 1.80 -2.31 15.24
CA SER A 140 1.86 -3.78 15.29
C SER A 140 1.39 -4.39 13.96
N TRP A 141 1.23 -3.58 12.93
CA TRP A 141 0.80 -3.94 11.60
C TRP A 141 1.75 -3.37 10.54
N ASP A 142 1.92 -4.12 9.45
CA ASP A 142 2.63 -3.65 8.27
C ASP A 142 2.04 -4.29 7.02
N HIS A 143 2.34 -3.73 5.85
CA HIS A 143 1.87 -4.28 4.59
C HIS A 143 2.95 -5.16 3.95
N TYR A 144 2.58 -6.38 3.59
CA TYR A 144 3.47 -7.31 2.90
C TYR A 144 2.91 -7.76 1.55
N ASP A 145 3.86 -8.09 0.68
CA ASP A 145 3.62 -8.67 -0.63
C ASP A 145 4.16 -10.11 -0.66
N GLY A 146 3.44 -11.01 -1.32
CA GLY A 146 3.90 -12.36 -1.61
C GLY A 146 2.79 -13.39 -1.67
N THR A 147 3.12 -14.54 -2.27
CA THR A 147 2.27 -15.74 -2.22
C THR A 147 2.08 -16.25 -0.79
N SER A 148 3.01 -15.95 0.10
CA SER A 148 2.88 -16.14 1.55
C SER A 148 1.68 -15.39 2.14
N MET A 149 1.32 -14.22 1.61
CA MET A 149 0.16 -13.43 2.05
C MET A 149 -1.13 -13.86 1.33
N ALA A 150 -1.02 -14.43 0.13
CA ALA A 150 -2.15 -15.06 -0.54
C ALA A 150 -2.58 -16.38 0.13
N THR A 151 -1.63 -17.17 0.60
CA THR A 151 -1.88 -18.47 1.27
C THR A 151 -2.91 -18.39 2.42
N PRO A 152 -2.77 -17.49 3.42
CA PRO A 152 -3.71 -17.42 4.55
C PRO A 152 -5.14 -17.06 4.12
N HIS A 153 -5.31 -16.28 3.04
CA HIS A 153 -6.63 -16.02 2.48
C HIS A 153 -7.27 -17.31 1.94
N VAL A 154 -6.53 -18.10 1.16
CA VAL A 154 -7.03 -19.38 0.64
C VAL A 154 -7.37 -20.33 1.78
N THR A 155 -6.47 -20.49 2.76
CA THR A 155 -6.72 -21.39 3.91
C THR A 155 -7.87 -20.92 4.79
N GLY A 156 -8.10 -19.61 4.90
CA GLY A 156 -9.27 -19.06 5.58
C GLY A 156 -10.57 -19.45 4.90
N VAL A 157 -10.63 -19.39 3.56
CA VAL A 157 -11.81 -19.82 2.79
C VAL A 157 -12.02 -21.33 2.88
N VAL A 158 -10.96 -22.13 2.81
CA VAL A 158 -11.00 -23.59 3.07
C VAL A 158 -11.65 -23.87 4.42
N ALA A 159 -11.23 -23.16 5.48
CA ALA A 159 -11.78 -23.32 6.82
C ALA A 159 -13.27 -22.90 6.88
N LEU A 160 -13.66 -21.83 6.19
CA LEU A 160 -15.07 -21.39 6.11
C LEU A 160 -15.95 -22.46 5.43
N ILE A 161 -15.49 -23.06 4.33
CA ILE A 161 -16.19 -24.16 3.66
C ILE A 161 -16.44 -25.32 4.64
N TRP A 162 -15.40 -25.75 5.35
CA TRP A 162 -15.54 -26.82 6.35
C TRP A 162 -16.40 -26.41 7.55
N SER A 163 -16.42 -25.14 7.93
CA SER A 163 -17.25 -24.67 9.04
C SER A 163 -18.74 -24.82 8.75
N VAL A 164 -19.14 -24.70 7.48
CA VAL A 164 -20.52 -24.91 7.02
C VAL A 164 -20.86 -26.39 6.91
N ASN A 165 -19.92 -27.21 6.42
CA ASN A 165 -20.12 -28.65 6.33
C ASN A 165 -18.84 -29.43 6.70
N PRO A 166 -18.71 -29.83 7.98
CA PRO A 166 -17.53 -30.54 8.48
C PRO A 166 -17.36 -31.95 7.92
N LEU A 167 -18.38 -32.50 7.25
CA LEU A 167 -18.36 -33.86 6.69
C LEU A 167 -17.78 -33.91 5.28
N LEU A 168 -17.49 -32.76 4.65
CA LEU A 168 -16.86 -32.72 3.34
C LEU A 168 -15.45 -33.31 3.39
N SER A 169 -15.13 -34.14 2.39
CA SER A 169 -13.75 -34.60 2.18
C SER A 169 -12.87 -33.45 1.71
N ASN A 170 -11.55 -33.57 1.91
CA ASN A 170 -10.59 -32.58 1.43
C ASN A 170 -10.67 -32.35 -0.09
N THR A 171 -10.88 -33.40 -0.89
CA THR A 171 -11.02 -33.30 -2.34
C THR A 171 -12.31 -32.60 -2.74
N THR A 172 -13.39 -32.79 -1.98
CA THR A 172 -14.63 -32.04 -2.20
C THR A 172 -14.45 -30.56 -1.90
N VAL A 173 -13.77 -30.21 -0.80
CA VAL A 173 -13.46 -28.81 -0.46
C VAL A 173 -12.58 -28.16 -1.53
N GLU A 174 -11.53 -28.85 -1.97
CA GLU A 174 -10.66 -28.39 -3.06
C GLU A 174 -11.46 -28.17 -4.36
N SER A 175 -12.36 -29.10 -4.69
CA SER A 175 -13.23 -28.97 -5.87
C SER A 175 -14.17 -27.77 -5.77
N HIS A 176 -14.66 -27.43 -4.58
CA HIS A 176 -15.50 -26.25 -4.38
C HIS A 176 -14.70 -24.98 -4.64
N LEU A 177 -13.52 -24.84 -4.04
CA LEU A 177 -12.62 -23.71 -4.28
C LEU A 177 -12.29 -23.53 -5.76
N PHE A 178 -11.96 -24.61 -6.44
CA PHE A 178 -11.54 -24.59 -7.85
C PHE A 178 -12.66 -24.30 -8.84
N ASN A 179 -13.86 -24.80 -8.60
CA ASN A 179 -14.97 -24.65 -9.54
C ASN A 179 -15.77 -23.36 -9.33
N THR A 180 -15.57 -22.66 -8.22
CA THR A 180 -16.24 -21.39 -7.94
C THR A 180 -15.31 -20.18 -8.05
N ALA A 181 -14.01 -20.41 -8.27
CA ALA A 181 -13.05 -19.34 -8.46
C ALA A 181 -13.45 -18.43 -9.64
N THR A 182 -13.26 -17.13 -9.47
CA THR A 182 -13.46 -16.14 -10.52
C THR A 182 -12.26 -16.18 -11.45
N ASP A 183 -12.47 -16.62 -12.69
CA ASP A 183 -11.42 -16.74 -13.69
C ASP A 183 -10.70 -15.40 -13.94
N LEU A 184 -9.38 -15.45 -14.08
CA LEU A 184 -8.51 -14.30 -14.31
C LEU A 184 -7.49 -14.67 -15.38
N GLY A 185 -7.14 -13.72 -16.25
CA GLY A 185 -6.17 -13.98 -17.32
C GLY A 185 -6.79 -14.73 -18.50
N SER A 186 -6.22 -15.87 -18.86
CA SER A 186 -6.72 -16.67 -20.00
C SER A 186 -7.88 -17.55 -19.55
N ALA A 187 -8.89 -17.71 -20.40
CA ALA A 187 -10.07 -18.50 -20.06
C ALA A 187 -9.70 -19.93 -19.62
N GLY A 188 -10.15 -20.32 -18.43
CA GLY A 188 -9.90 -21.63 -17.85
C GLY A 188 -8.66 -21.66 -16.96
N TYR A 189 -7.92 -22.77 -17.00
CA TYR A 189 -6.69 -22.87 -16.21
C TYR A 189 -5.54 -22.17 -16.93
N ASP A 190 -4.78 -21.35 -16.21
CA ASP A 190 -3.52 -20.78 -16.66
C ASP A 190 -2.42 -20.88 -15.58
N THR A 191 -1.15 -20.75 -16.00
CA THR A 191 0.00 -20.92 -15.10
C THR A 191 0.27 -19.72 -14.19
N THR A 192 -0.41 -18.59 -14.40
CA THR A 192 -0.25 -17.36 -13.61
C THR A 192 -1.32 -17.25 -12.51
N TYR A 193 -2.59 -17.51 -12.84
CA TYR A 193 -3.71 -17.40 -11.90
C TYR A 193 -4.30 -18.75 -11.47
N GLY A 194 -3.85 -19.86 -12.06
CA GLY A 194 -4.39 -21.18 -11.80
C GLY A 194 -5.82 -21.26 -12.32
N ARG A 195 -6.80 -21.47 -11.43
CA ARG A 195 -8.23 -21.43 -11.77
C ARG A 195 -8.89 -20.06 -11.50
N GLY A 196 -8.08 -19.03 -11.25
CA GLY A 196 -8.55 -17.68 -10.95
C GLY A 196 -8.54 -17.32 -9.46
N LEU A 197 -9.21 -16.22 -9.14
CA LEU A 197 -9.32 -15.66 -7.80
C LEU A 197 -10.30 -16.46 -6.94
N VAL A 198 -9.90 -16.83 -5.73
CA VAL A 198 -10.80 -17.49 -4.76
C VAL A 198 -12.04 -16.63 -4.52
N ASN A 199 -13.21 -17.23 -4.69
CA ASN A 199 -14.51 -16.62 -4.40
C ASN A 199 -15.11 -17.30 -3.16
N ALA A 200 -14.97 -16.65 -2.01
CA ALA A 200 -15.41 -17.20 -0.73
C ALA A 200 -16.92 -17.43 -0.69
N ASP A 201 -17.70 -16.47 -1.16
CA ASP A 201 -19.16 -16.53 -1.17
C ASP A 201 -19.66 -17.73 -1.97
N ALA A 202 -19.23 -17.85 -3.24
CA ALA A 202 -19.64 -18.95 -4.09
C ALA A 202 -19.15 -20.32 -3.59
N ALA A 203 -17.93 -20.40 -3.03
CA ALA A 203 -17.38 -21.64 -2.50
C ALA A 203 -18.14 -22.13 -1.25
N VAL A 204 -18.47 -21.21 -0.34
CA VAL A 204 -19.18 -21.51 0.91
C VAL A 204 -20.66 -21.81 0.63
N ALA A 205 -21.31 -21.07 -0.27
CA ALA A 205 -22.68 -21.35 -0.69
C ALA A 205 -22.80 -22.78 -1.25
N ARG A 206 -21.84 -23.21 -2.07
CA ARG A 206 -21.80 -24.57 -2.62
C ARG A 206 -21.62 -25.66 -1.57
N ALA A 207 -21.00 -25.35 -0.44
CA ALA A 207 -20.83 -26.26 0.69
C ALA A 207 -22.11 -26.44 1.53
N GLY A 208 -22.97 -25.43 1.54
CA GLY A 208 -24.21 -25.39 2.32
C GLY A 208 -25.40 -26.17 1.72
N GLY A 209 -25.34 -26.47 0.42
CA GLY A 209 -26.42 -27.15 -0.31
C GLY A 209 -27.27 -26.22 -1.15
#